data_AF-A0A660WIW0-F1
#
_entry.id   AF-A0A660WIW0-F1
#
_cell.length_a   1.000
_cell.length_b   1.000
_cell.length_c   1.000
_cell.angle_alpha   90.00
_cell.angle_beta   90.00
_cell.angle_gamma   90.00
#
_symmetry.space_group_name_H-M   'P 1'
#
loop_
_entity.id
_entity.type
_entity.pdbx_description
1 polymer ?
#
loop_
_entity_poly.entity_id
_entity_poly.type
_entity_poly.pdbx_seq_one_letter_code
_entity_poly.pdbx_strand_id
1 'polypeptide(L)'
;MKLSQLIGDFLSKKGHDVTYFSLPVDKSKSFLRNVFDSFFNRKLEFDIPDISQYHTLFLGCPVWAFNIVPAMESFIEKADFSNKDVFLFITYGSGAGKHRAMRRFINLVRGKGGNVKDYFLIKGKDIEKGFEKIKGKLERINT
;
A
#
# COMPACT_ATOMS: atom_id res chain seq x y z
N MET A 1 -3.10 9.66 -1.33
CA MET A 1 -4.45 9.18 -1.75
C MET A 1 -5.45 9.57 -0.66
N LYS A 2 -6.73 9.85 -0.94
CA LYS A 2 -7.69 10.31 0.11
C LYS A 2 -7.77 9.36 1.31
N LEU A 3 -7.79 8.05 1.07
CA LEU A 3 -7.81 7.05 2.16
C LEU A 3 -6.54 7.07 3.02
N SER A 4 -5.36 7.32 2.45
CA SER A 4 -4.12 7.37 3.25
C SER A 4 -4.14 8.56 4.20
N GLN A 5 -4.65 9.71 3.75
CA GLN A 5 -4.85 10.89 4.60
C GLN A 5 -5.83 10.60 5.73
N LEU A 6 -7.00 10.00 5.45
CA LEU A 6 -7.97 9.67 6.50
C LEU A 6 -7.38 8.74 7.59
N ILE A 7 -6.60 7.73 7.19
CA ILE A 7 -5.93 6.82 8.13
C ILE A 7 -4.91 7.58 8.97
N GLY A 8 -4.03 8.36 8.34
CA GLY A 8 -2.99 9.05 9.07
C GLY A 8 -3.51 10.20 9.95
N ASP A 9 -4.53 10.93 9.52
CA ASP A 9 -5.21 11.94 10.36
C ASP A 9 -5.86 11.30 11.59
N PHE A 10 -6.43 10.10 11.42
CA PHE A 10 -7.02 9.35 12.52
C PHE A 10 -5.96 8.89 13.53
N LEU A 11 -4.84 8.36 13.05
CA LEU A 11 -3.73 7.92 13.91
C LEU A 11 -3.02 9.11 14.59
N SER A 12 -2.83 10.22 13.89
CA SER A 12 -2.25 11.43 14.45
C SER A 12 -3.13 12.01 15.56
N LYS A 13 -4.46 12.02 15.39
CA LYS A 13 -5.41 12.40 16.46
C LYS A 13 -5.37 11.47 17.69
N LYS A 14 -4.87 10.26 17.54
CA LYS A 14 -4.66 9.30 18.64
C LYS A 14 -3.29 9.47 19.32
N GLY A 15 -2.46 10.40 18.85
CA GLY A 15 -1.14 10.68 19.40
C GLY A 15 0.01 9.92 18.75
N HIS A 16 -0.23 9.22 17.63
CA HIS A 16 0.85 8.58 16.88
C HIS A 16 1.59 9.58 15.99
N ASP A 17 2.90 9.43 15.90
CA ASP A 17 3.69 10.11 14.87
C ASP A 17 3.45 9.43 13.51
N VAL A 18 3.07 10.22 12.50
CA VAL A 18 2.67 9.71 11.20
C VAL A 18 3.49 10.42 10.12
N THR A 19 4.31 9.63 9.42
CA THR A 19 5.02 10.09 8.23
C THR A 19 4.36 9.55 6.96
N TYR A 20 4.20 10.41 5.96
CA TYR A 20 3.65 10.03 4.66
C TYR A 20 4.74 9.93 3.60
N PHE A 21 4.80 8.80 2.90
CA PHE A 21 5.63 8.63 1.71
C PHE A 21 4.75 8.34 0.50
N SER A 22 4.96 9.09 -0.58
CA SER A 22 4.33 8.82 -1.87
C SER A 22 5.38 8.27 -2.82
N LEU A 23 5.16 7.05 -3.30
CA LEU A 23 5.98 6.51 -4.37
C LEU A 23 5.70 7.26 -5.68
N PRO A 24 6.70 7.42 -6.57
CA PRO A 24 6.49 8.03 -7.86
C PRO A 24 5.51 7.18 -8.67
N VAL A 25 4.41 7.80 -9.11
CA VAL A 25 3.45 7.20 -10.03
C VAL A 25 3.31 8.16 -11.19
N ASP A 26 4.09 7.97 -12.25
CA ASP A 26 3.84 8.69 -13.50
C ASP A 26 2.57 8.07 -14.13
N LYS A 27 1.53 8.91 -14.21
CA LYS A 27 0.17 8.53 -14.63
C LYS A 27 -0.05 8.70 -16.13
N SER A 28 0.98 9.06 -16.89
CA SER A 28 0.88 9.11 -18.35
C SER A 28 0.38 7.75 -18.87
N LYS A 29 -0.67 7.74 -19.70
CA LYS A 29 -1.17 6.49 -20.33
C LYS A 29 -0.06 5.80 -21.14
N SER A 30 0.84 6.59 -21.71
CA SER A 30 2.04 6.11 -22.40
C SER A 30 3.06 5.57 -21.40
N PHE A 31 3.31 6.26 -20.28
CA PHE A 31 4.21 5.75 -19.24
C PHE A 31 3.71 4.44 -18.67
N LEU A 32 2.41 4.32 -18.36
CA LEU A 32 1.84 3.07 -17.87
C LEU A 32 1.91 1.98 -18.91
N ARG A 33 1.56 2.25 -20.17
CA ARG A 33 1.68 1.26 -21.25
C ARG A 33 3.14 0.84 -21.45
N ASN A 34 4.08 1.78 -21.51
CA ASN A 34 5.51 1.51 -21.66
C ASN A 34 6.10 0.82 -20.44
N VAL A 35 5.65 1.15 -19.24
CA VAL A 35 5.95 0.46 -17.98
C VAL A 35 5.43 -0.95 -18.12
N PHE A 36 4.14 -1.21 -18.31
CA PHE A 36 3.57 -2.55 -18.52
C PHE A 36 4.31 -3.35 -19.63
N ASP A 37 4.60 -2.72 -20.77
CA ASP A 37 5.33 -3.32 -21.89
C ASP A 37 6.81 -3.60 -21.54
N SER A 38 7.41 -2.83 -20.64
CA SER A 38 8.79 -3.02 -20.13
C SER A 38 8.87 -3.76 -18.78
N PHE A 39 7.74 -4.05 -18.13
CA PHE A 39 7.66 -4.33 -16.69
C PHE A 39 7.97 -5.74 -16.24
N PHE A 40 8.35 -6.64 -17.15
CA PHE A 40 9.04 -7.83 -16.68
C PHE A 40 10.54 -7.60 -16.48
N ASN A 41 11.17 -6.58 -17.09
CA ASN A 41 12.63 -6.50 -17.18
C ASN A 41 13.30 -5.18 -16.75
N ARG A 42 12.57 -4.10 -16.43
CA ARG A 42 13.18 -2.87 -15.91
C ARG A 42 12.82 -2.62 -14.45
N LYS A 43 13.77 -2.95 -13.56
CA LYS A 43 13.74 -2.52 -12.16
C LYS A 43 13.63 -1.00 -12.11
N LEU A 44 12.62 -0.47 -11.45
CA LEU A 44 12.51 0.98 -11.24
C LEU A 44 13.59 1.40 -10.22
N GLU A 45 14.45 2.32 -10.65
CA GLU A 45 15.43 2.99 -9.81
C GLU A 45 14.85 4.33 -9.36
N PHE A 46 14.38 4.36 -8.13
CA PHE A 46 13.99 5.56 -7.40
C PHE A 46 14.48 5.42 -5.97
N ASP A 47 14.71 6.56 -5.30
CA ASP A 47 15.07 6.58 -3.89
C ASP A 47 13.94 6.02 -3.05
N ILE A 48 14.25 4.94 -2.34
CA ILE A 48 13.29 4.27 -1.47
C ILE A 48 13.34 4.92 -0.10
N PRO A 49 12.19 5.23 0.51
CA PRO A 49 12.17 5.76 1.86
C PRO A 49 12.79 4.75 2.82
N ASP A 50 13.69 5.24 3.69
CA ASP A 50 14.17 4.44 4.80
C ASP A 50 13.02 4.19 5.78
N ILE A 51 12.72 2.91 5.98
CA ILE A 51 11.67 2.46 6.89
C ILE A 51 12.21 1.91 8.21
N SER A 52 13.52 1.95 8.44
CA SER A 52 14.20 1.35 9.58
C SER A 52 13.58 1.76 10.92
N GLN A 53 13.31 3.06 11.10
CA GLN A 53 12.75 3.65 12.31
C GLN A 53 11.29 3.28 12.61
N TYR A 54 10.54 2.73 11.65
CA TYR A 54 9.12 2.43 11.83
C TYR A 54 8.90 0.96 12.19
N HIS A 55 8.13 0.73 13.25
CA HIS A 55 7.62 -0.60 13.60
C HIS A 55 6.34 -0.92 12.83
N THR A 56 5.43 0.05 12.70
CA THR A 56 4.13 -0.13 12.04
C THR A 56 4.11 0.57 10.69
N LEU A 57 3.72 -0.15 9.64
CA LEU A 57 3.66 0.37 8.27
C LEU A 57 2.27 0.20 7.67
N PHE A 58 1.78 1.26 7.02
CA PHE A 58 0.55 1.23 6.22
C PHE A 58 0.90 1.34 4.73
N LEU A 59 0.77 0.25 3.98
CA LEU A 59 1.07 0.24 2.55
C LEU A 59 -0.21 0.28 1.72
N GLY A 60 -0.37 1.38 0.99
CA GLY A 60 -1.55 1.66 0.19
C GLY A 60 -1.26 1.64 -1.31
N CYS A 61 -2.02 0.87 -2.08
CA CYS A 61 -1.84 0.78 -3.54
C CYS A 61 -3.19 0.83 -4.28
N PRO A 62 -3.38 1.66 -5.33
CA PRO A 62 -4.51 1.45 -6.24
C PRO A 62 -4.34 0.15 -7.03
N VAL A 63 -5.42 -0.59 -7.28
CA VAL A 63 -5.41 -1.76 -8.17
C VAL A 63 -5.51 -1.29 -9.61
N TRP A 64 -4.43 -1.44 -10.38
CA TRP A 64 -4.39 -1.20 -11.82
C TRP A 64 -4.09 -2.51 -12.55
N ALA A 65 -4.81 -2.78 -13.64
CA ALA A 65 -4.67 -4.00 -14.44
C ALA A 65 -4.61 -5.31 -13.62
N PHE A 66 -5.47 -5.44 -12.60
CA PHE A 66 -5.60 -6.64 -11.76
C PHE A 66 -4.38 -6.96 -10.87
N ASN A 67 -3.42 -6.04 -10.74
CA ASN A 67 -2.21 -6.24 -9.93
C ASN A 67 -1.85 -5.02 -9.06
N ILE A 68 -0.89 -5.18 -8.15
CA ILE A 68 -0.25 -4.04 -7.47
C ILE A 68 0.58 -3.23 -8.48
N VAL A 69 0.82 -1.96 -8.18
CA VAL A 69 1.61 -1.13 -9.09
C VAL A 69 3.09 -1.54 -9.06
N PRO A 70 3.73 -1.61 -10.24
CA PRO A 70 5.17 -1.52 -10.44
C PRO A 70 6.05 -0.94 -9.32
N ALA A 71 5.80 0.32 -8.96
CA ALA A 71 6.58 1.03 -7.97
C ALA A 71 6.45 0.43 -6.56
N MET A 72 5.27 -0.06 -6.18
CA MET A 72 5.04 -0.73 -4.90
C MET A 72 5.79 -2.06 -4.85
N GLU A 73 5.81 -2.80 -5.95
CA GLU A 73 6.57 -4.05 -6.03
C GLU A 73 8.08 -3.80 -5.88
N SER A 74 8.63 -2.83 -6.63
CA SER A 74 10.04 -2.44 -6.52
C SER A 74 10.41 -1.94 -5.11
N PHE A 75 9.51 -1.23 -4.45
CA PHE A 75 9.68 -0.82 -3.05
C PHE A 75 9.77 -2.03 -2.13
N ILE A 76 8.81 -2.97 -2.21
CA ILE A 76 8.81 -4.16 -1.35
C ILE A 76 10.07 -5.01 -1.61
N GLU A 77 10.50 -5.15 -2.86
CA GLU A 77 11.68 -5.93 -3.21
C GLU A 77 12.97 -5.44 -2.55
N LYS A 78 13.08 -4.13 -2.32
CA LYS A 78 14.30 -3.47 -1.85
C LYS A 78 14.24 -3.12 -0.35
N ALA A 79 13.05 -3.04 0.23
CA ALA A 79 12.87 -2.73 1.65
C ALA A 79 12.93 -3.99 2.54
N ASP A 80 13.40 -3.83 3.79
CA ASP A 80 13.39 -4.87 4.82
C ASP A 80 12.19 -4.68 5.75
N PHE A 81 11.32 -5.69 5.82
CA PHE A 81 10.13 -5.69 6.66
C PHE A 81 10.28 -6.53 7.92
N SER A 82 11.48 -7.03 8.22
CA SER A 82 11.77 -7.80 9.43
C SER A 82 11.35 -7.03 10.68
N ASN A 83 10.59 -7.69 11.57
CA ASN A 83 10.04 -7.12 12.80
C ASN A 83 9.10 -5.91 12.58
N LYS A 84 8.49 -5.77 11.39
CA LYS A 84 7.52 -4.72 11.11
C LYS A 84 6.11 -5.28 11.01
N ASP A 85 5.19 -4.62 11.70
CA ASP A 85 3.76 -4.86 11.61
C ASP A 85 3.20 -4.08 10.41
N VAL A 86 2.70 -4.80 9.42
CA VAL A 86 2.28 -4.23 8.14
C VAL A 86 0.78 -4.34 7.95
N PHE A 87 0.14 -3.21 7.69
CA PHE A 87 -1.27 -3.08 7.31
C PHE A 87 -1.36 -2.73 5.83
N LEU A 88 -2.05 -3.56 5.07
CA LEU A 88 -2.16 -3.39 3.62
C LEU A 88 -3.52 -2.81 3.24
N PHE A 89 -3.56 -1.95 2.24
CA PHE A 89 -4.83 -1.56 1.65
C PHE A 89 -4.73 -1.36 0.17
N ILE A 90 -5.78 -1.78 -0.53
CA ILE A 90 -5.94 -1.46 -1.93
C ILE A 90 -7.23 -0.72 -2.20
N THR A 91 -7.14 0.25 -3.11
CA THR A 91 -8.31 0.93 -3.66
C THR A 91 -8.63 0.39 -5.04
N TYR A 92 -9.91 0.14 -5.33
CA TYR A 92 -10.33 -0.45 -6.60
C TYR A 92 -11.55 0.24 -7.22
N GLY A 93 -11.64 0.19 -8.55
CA GLY A 93 -12.79 0.65 -9.34
C GLY A 93 -13.85 -0.44 -9.49
N SER A 94 -13.80 -1.22 -10.58
CA SER A 94 -14.72 -2.33 -10.84
C SER A 94 -14.61 -3.45 -9.78
N GLY A 95 -13.41 -3.65 -9.24
CA GLY A 95 -13.12 -4.68 -8.25
C GLY A 95 -12.66 -6.01 -8.86
N ALA A 96 -12.61 -6.10 -10.18
CA ALA A 96 -12.03 -7.25 -10.85
C ALA A 96 -10.53 -7.35 -10.51
N GLY A 97 -10.07 -8.56 -10.14
CA GLY A 97 -8.67 -8.82 -9.75
C GLY A 97 -8.24 -8.31 -8.39
N LYS A 98 -9.09 -7.61 -7.63
CA LYS A 98 -8.71 -7.04 -6.31
C LYS A 98 -8.18 -8.10 -5.32
N HIS A 99 -8.79 -9.28 -5.29
CA HIS A 99 -8.36 -10.36 -4.40
C HIS A 99 -7.03 -10.98 -4.84
N ARG A 100 -6.80 -11.08 -6.15
CA ARG A 100 -5.53 -11.56 -6.71
C ARG A 100 -4.41 -10.56 -6.39
N ALA A 101 -4.65 -9.27 -6.63
CA ALA A 101 -3.72 -8.20 -6.32
C ALA A 101 -3.36 -8.19 -4.82
N MET A 102 -4.36 -8.26 -3.94
CA MET A 102 -4.12 -8.32 -2.49
C MET A 102 -3.33 -9.56 -2.08
N ARG A 103 -3.65 -10.73 -2.64
CA ARG A 103 -2.90 -11.96 -2.35
C ARG A 103 -1.43 -11.83 -2.74
N ARG A 104 -1.14 -11.25 -3.92
CA ARG A 104 0.24 -10.96 -4.32
C ARG A 104 0.91 -9.99 -3.35
N PHE A 105 0.22 -8.92 -2.97
CA PHE A 105 0.73 -7.92 -2.04
C PHE A 105 1.14 -8.53 -0.70
N ILE A 106 0.25 -9.35 -0.11
CA ILE A 106 0.51 -10.09 1.13
C ILE A 106 1.75 -10.97 0.98
N ASN A 107 1.83 -11.74 -0.10
CA ASN A 107 2.93 -12.69 -0.33
C ASN A 107 4.27 -11.97 -0.49
N LEU A 108 4.32 -10.84 -1.19
CA LEU A 108 5.54 -10.07 -1.37
C LEU A 108 6.06 -9.52 -0.03
N VAL A 109 5.17 -8.93 0.78
CA VAL A 109 5.54 -8.38 2.08
C VAL A 109 6.00 -9.47 3.05
N ARG A 110 5.27 -10.58 3.12
CA ARG A 110 5.66 -11.73 3.96
C ARG A 110 6.98 -12.35 3.51
N GLY A 111 7.21 -12.43 2.21
CA GLY A 111 8.48 -12.89 1.63
C GLY A 111 9.67 -12.01 2.00
N LYS A 112 9.43 -10.80 2.54
CA LYS A 112 10.44 -9.86 3.02
C LYS A 112 10.46 -9.70 4.55
N GLY A 113 9.90 -10.66 5.27
CA GLY A 113 9.91 -10.69 6.74
C GLY A 113 8.79 -9.88 7.42
N GLY A 114 7.89 -9.26 6.64
CA GLY A 114 6.82 -8.43 7.18
C GLY A 114 5.69 -9.22 7.82
N ASN A 115 5.28 -8.79 9.01
CA ASN A 115 4.13 -9.35 9.71
C ASN A 115 2.83 -8.66 9.25
N VAL A 116 2.14 -9.24 8.28
CA VAL A 116 0.88 -8.67 7.79
C VAL A 116 -0.25 -8.88 8.81
N LYS A 117 -0.61 -7.81 9.53
CA LYS A 117 -1.60 -7.82 10.63
C LYS A 117 -3.04 -7.80 10.13
N ASP A 118 -3.32 -6.97 9.13
CA ASP A 118 -4.63 -6.88 8.51
C ASP A 118 -4.51 -6.30 7.09
N TYR A 119 -5.58 -6.44 6.31
CA TYR A 119 -5.67 -5.84 4.99
C TYR A 119 -7.07 -5.32 4.65
N PHE A 120 -7.12 -4.30 3.80
CA PHE A 120 -8.35 -3.60 3.46
C PHE A 120 -8.57 -3.52 1.95
N LEU A 121 -9.79 -3.85 1.52
CA LEU A 121 -10.25 -3.72 0.15
C LEU A 121 -11.28 -2.59 0.11
N ILE A 122 -10.92 -1.43 -0.43
CA ILE A 122 -11.79 -0.25 -0.43
C ILE A 122 -12.13 0.17 -1.85
N LYS A 123 -13.43 0.35 -2.15
CA LYS A 123 -13.85 0.84 -3.46
C LYS A 123 -13.57 2.34 -3.53
N GLY A 124 -12.94 2.81 -4.59
CA GLY A 124 -12.49 4.21 -4.71
C GLY A 124 -13.63 5.23 -4.62
N LYS A 125 -14.84 4.86 -5.06
CA LYS A 125 -16.04 5.71 -4.92
C LYS A 125 -16.61 5.76 -3.50
N ASP A 126 -16.24 4.80 -2.66
CA ASP A 126 -16.80 4.59 -1.31
C ASP A 126 -15.70 4.76 -0.24
N ILE A 127 -14.74 5.68 -0.43
CA ILE A 127 -13.57 5.81 0.46
C ILE A 127 -13.97 6.14 1.90
N GLU A 128 -14.88 7.09 2.11
CA GLU A 128 -15.31 7.50 3.46
C GLU A 128 -16.05 6.37 4.17
N LYS A 129 -17.01 5.73 3.48
CA LYS A 129 -17.70 4.54 3.99
C LYS A 129 -16.74 3.37 4.25
N GLY A 130 -15.73 3.22 3.40
CA GLY A 130 -14.66 2.24 3.56
C GLY A 130 -13.81 2.52 4.79
N PHE A 131 -13.48 3.79 5.03
CA PHE A 131 -12.75 4.25 6.20
C PHE A 131 -13.53 3.96 7.49
N GLU A 132 -14.80 4.33 7.58
CA GLU A 132 -15.62 4.06 8.76
C GLU A 132 -15.70 2.56 9.10
N LYS A 133 -15.73 1.68 8.09
CA LYS A 133 -15.71 0.22 8.29
C LYS A 133 -14.40 -0.30 8.88
N ILE A 134 -13.28 0.35 8.58
CA ILE A 134 -11.96 -0.10 9.05
C ILE A 134 -11.55 0.61 10.34
N LYS A 135 -12.18 1.74 10.66
CA LYS A 135 -11.89 2.55 11.85
C LYS A 135 -11.86 1.72 13.14
N GLY A 136 -12.86 0.86 13.38
CA GLY A 136 -12.87 -0.01 14.57
C GLY A 136 -11.74 -1.05 14.62
N LYS A 137 -11.13 -1.37 13.47
CA LYS A 137 -9.91 -2.19 13.42
C LYS A 137 -8.66 -1.33 13.69
N LEU A 138 -8.63 -0.10 13.17
CA LEU A 138 -7.56 0.86 13.45
C LEU A 138 -7.51 1.23 14.93
N GLU A 139 -8.65 1.29 15.62
CA GLU A 139 -8.72 1.53 17.08
C GLU A 139 -8.06 0.44 17.92
N ARG A 140 -7.93 -0.78 17.37
CA ARG A 140 -7.27 -1.90 18.03
C ARG A 140 -5.76 -1.92 17.79
N ILE A 141 -5.25 -0.97 16.99
CA ILE A 141 -3.83 -0.77 16.78
C ILE A 141 -3.31 0.01 18.00
N ASN A 142 -3.26 -0.68 19.13
CA ASN A 142 -2.50 -0.25 20.28
C ASN A 142 -1.12 -0.90 20.15
N THR A 143 -0.08 -0.06 20.15
CA THR A 143 1.32 -0.47 20.28
C THR A 143 1.61 -0.73 21.75
#